data_AF-A0A4R1Z3Y4-F1
#
_entry.id   AF-A0A4R1Z3Y4-F1
#
_cell.length_a   1.000
_cell.length_b   1.000
_cell.length_c   1.000
_cell.angle_alpha   90.00
_cell.angle_beta   90.00
_cell.angle_gamma   90.00
#
_symmetry.space_group_name_H-M   'P 1'
#
loop_
_entity.id
_entity.type
_entity.pdbx_description
1 polymer ?
#
loop_
_entity_poly.entity_id
_entity_poly.type
_entity_poly.pdbx_seq_one_letter_code
_entity_poly.pdbx_strand_id
1 'polypeptide(L)'
;MKRLLGAALVTLWPAMAPAEEVAMPEGCEVLDASDVIRVLVCAGPLDQATLVQAGRAACGDVLPCGAWIWADAADAPVTAPANHDGLTQAQVTSARGVWVAETQQFITIDSVKE
;
A
#
# COMPACT_ATOMS: atom_id res chain seq x y z
N MET A 1 5.95 65.10 -22.51
CA MET A 1 6.35 63.75 -23.00
C MET A 1 6.08 62.76 -21.89
N LYS A 2 5.16 61.80 -22.11
CA LYS A 2 4.61 60.88 -21.11
C LYS A 2 5.31 59.54 -21.27
N ARG A 3 6.05 59.05 -20.26
CA ARG A 3 6.63 57.69 -20.27
C ARG A 3 5.82 56.82 -19.31
N LEU A 4 5.20 55.79 -19.87
CA LEU A 4 4.34 54.82 -19.20
C LEU A 4 5.18 53.86 -18.34
N LEU A 5 4.65 53.56 -17.15
CA LEU A 5 5.09 52.49 -16.26
C LEU A 5 4.96 51.12 -16.95
N GLY A 6 5.94 50.25 -16.73
CA GLY A 6 5.82 48.81 -17.01
C GLY A 6 6.11 48.04 -15.73
N ALA A 7 5.06 47.63 -15.02
CA ALA A 7 5.16 46.67 -13.91
C ALA A 7 5.09 45.26 -14.50
N ALA A 8 6.22 44.54 -14.48
CA ALA A 8 6.24 43.11 -14.82
C ALA A 8 5.82 42.31 -13.58
N LEU A 9 4.62 41.72 -13.61
CA LEU A 9 4.23 40.70 -12.64
C LEU A 9 4.97 39.40 -12.97
N VAL A 10 5.92 39.01 -12.11
CA VAL A 10 6.48 37.67 -12.10
C VAL A 10 5.47 36.77 -11.39
N THR A 11 4.77 35.93 -12.15
CA THR A 11 3.93 34.87 -11.61
C THR A 11 4.84 33.77 -11.05
N LEU A 12 5.01 33.73 -9.73
CA LEU A 12 5.61 32.59 -9.05
C LEU A 12 4.62 31.42 -9.10
N TRP A 13 4.90 30.42 -9.93
CA TRP A 13 4.22 29.14 -9.81
C TRP A 13 4.77 28.39 -8.59
N PRO A 14 3.91 27.86 -7.69
CA PRO A 14 4.37 27.00 -6.62
C PRO A 14 4.94 25.72 -7.25
N ALA A 15 6.18 25.38 -6.89
CA ALA A 15 6.75 24.08 -7.22
C ALA A 15 5.89 22.99 -6.55
N MET A 16 5.27 22.13 -7.34
CA MET A 16 4.71 20.87 -6.85
C MET A 16 5.90 20.06 -6.31
N ALA A 17 5.91 19.77 -5.01
CA ALA A 17 6.87 18.81 -4.45
C ALA A 17 6.61 17.42 -5.05
N PRO A 18 7.65 16.62 -5.33
CA PRO A 18 7.47 15.25 -5.78
C PRO A 18 6.70 14.44 -4.71
N ALA A 19 5.79 13.58 -5.16
CA ALA A 19 5.13 12.63 -4.28
C ALA A 19 6.20 11.78 -3.59
N GLU A 20 6.16 11.73 -2.25
CA GLU A 20 7.10 10.96 -1.46
C GLU A 20 6.75 9.47 -1.63
N GLU A 21 7.52 8.75 -2.44
CA GLU A 21 7.36 7.31 -2.61
C GLU A 21 7.59 6.62 -1.26
N VAL A 22 6.56 5.95 -0.74
CA VAL A 22 6.66 5.20 0.51
C VAL A 22 7.52 3.96 0.25
N ALA A 23 8.70 3.92 0.86
CA ALA A 23 9.60 2.78 0.72
C ALA A 23 9.04 1.53 1.43
N MET A 24 9.21 0.38 0.78
CA MET A 24 8.93 -0.93 1.38
C MET A 24 9.84 -1.14 2.59
N PRO A 25 9.30 -1.43 3.79
CA PRO A 25 10.12 -1.70 4.97
C PRO A 25 10.92 -2.99 4.82
N GLU A 26 12.04 -3.08 5.56
CA GLU A 26 12.86 -4.29 5.59
C GLU A 26 12.07 -5.51 6.06
N GLY A 27 12.33 -6.67 5.46
CA GLY A 27 11.64 -7.92 5.77
C GLY A 27 10.28 -8.06 5.11
N CYS A 28 9.80 -7.05 4.37
CA CYS A 28 8.60 -7.12 3.55
C CYS A 28 8.93 -7.12 2.05
N GLU A 29 8.21 -7.93 1.28
CA GLU A 29 8.28 -7.95 -0.18
C GLU A 29 6.90 -8.23 -0.80
N VAL A 30 6.71 -7.77 -2.04
CA VAL A 30 5.55 -8.13 -2.85
C VAL A 30 5.88 -9.41 -3.61
N LEU A 31 5.12 -10.48 -3.36
CA LEU A 31 5.28 -11.75 -4.08
C LEU A 31 4.61 -11.71 -5.46
N ASP A 32 3.39 -11.18 -5.52
CA ASP A 32 2.62 -11.08 -6.75
C ASP A 32 1.56 -9.96 -6.65
N ALA A 33 1.05 -9.52 -7.80
CA ALA A 33 0.08 -8.43 -7.87
C ALA A 33 -0.92 -8.63 -9.03
N SER A 34 -2.18 -8.30 -8.76
CA SER A 34 -3.23 -8.14 -9.77
C SER A 34 -3.62 -6.66 -9.89
N ASP A 35 -4.67 -6.33 -10.64
CA ASP A 35 -5.15 -4.95 -10.72
C ASP A 35 -5.61 -4.41 -9.34
N VAL A 36 -6.11 -5.29 -8.46
CA VAL A 36 -6.73 -4.91 -7.17
C VAL A 36 -5.97 -5.45 -5.97
N ILE A 37 -5.30 -6.60 -6.08
CA ILE A 37 -4.66 -7.27 -4.94
C ILE A 37 -3.15 -7.14 -5.01
N ARG A 38 -2.51 -6.89 -3.86
CA ARG A 38 -1.07 -7.09 -3.65
C ARG A 38 -0.90 -8.21 -2.63
N VAL A 39 -0.07 -9.19 -2.97
CA VAL A 39 0.30 -10.29 -2.06
C VAL A 39 1.65 -9.94 -1.46
N LEU A 40 1.69 -9.68 -0.15
CA LEU A 40 2.92 -9.36 0.56
C LEU A 40 3.29 -10.48 1.51
N VAL A 41 4.59 -10.74 1.61
CA VAL A 41 5.17 -11.51 2.72
C VAL A 41 6.07 -10.61 3.51
N CYS A 42 5.83 -10.58 4.82
CA CYS A 42 6.53 -9.76 5.78
C CYS A 42 7.06 -10.67 6.90
N ALA A 43 8.31 -11.11 6.75
CA ALA A 43 8.95 -12.06 7.63
C ALA A 43 9.32 -11.47 9.00
N GLY A 44 9.33 -12.32 10.03
CA GLY A 44 9.72 -11.92 11.38
C GLY A 44 8.65 -11.12 12.14
N PRO A 45 8.88 -10.83 13.43
CA PRO A 45 7.94 -10.04 14.22
C PRO A 45 7.98 -8.58 13.77
N LEU A 46 6.86 -8.07 13.29
CA LEU A 46 6.70 -6.67 12.89
C LEU A 46 5.53 -6.05 13.63
N ASP A 47 5.64 -4.77 13.94
CA ASP A 47 4.53 -4.03 14.53
C ASP A 47 3.51 -3.61 13.46
N GLN A 48 2.33 -3.20 13.91
CA GLN A 48 1.26 -2.77 13.01
C GLN A 48 1.67 -1.56 12.15
N ALA A 49 2.49 -0.65 12.68
CA ALA A 49 2.95 0.51 11.93
C ALA A 49 3.79 0.10 10.70
N THR A 50 4.65 -0.90 10.86
CA THR A 50 5.44 -1.46 9.76
C THR A 50 4.56 -2.17 8.73
N LEU A 51 3.54 -2.91 9.17
CA LEU A 51 2.58 -3.55 8.27
C LEU A 51 1.75 -2.53 7.47
N VAL A 52 1.33 -1.43 8.12
CA VAL A 52 0.68 -0.29 7.45
C VAL A 52 1.60 0.33 6.41
N GLN A 53 2.88 0.56 6.75
CA GLN A 53 3.85 1.10 5.81
C GLN A 53 4.05 0.17 4.60
N ALA A 54 4.16 -1.14 4.83
CA ALA A 54 4.28 -2.13 3.76
C ALA A 54 3.06 -2.11 2.82
N GLY A 55 1.85 -2.08 3.39
CA GLY A 55 0.61 -1.97 2.61
C GLY A 55 0.54 -0.69 1.77
N ARG A 56 0.94 0.45 2.35
CA ARG A 56 1.03 1.72 1.63
C ARG A 56 2.06 1.69 0.50
N ALA A 57 3.25 1.14 0.76
CA ALA A 57 4.31 1.00 -0.23
C ALA A 57 3.88 0.10 -1.41
N ALA A 58 3.18 -1.01 -1.13
CA ALA A 58 2.75 -1.94 -2.17
C ALA A 58 1.60 -1.41 -3.05
N CYS A 59 0.68 -0.65 -2.45
CA CYS A 59 -0.43 -0.05 -3.20
C CYS A 59 -0.01 1.22 -3.95
N GLY A 60 0.85 2.06 -3.35
CA GLY A 60 1.14 3.39 -3.87
C GLY A 60 -0.15 4.19 -4.09
N ASP A 61 -0.28 4.77 -5.28
CA ASP A 61 -1.47 5.54 -5.70
C ASP A 61 -2.54 4.69 -6.43
N VAL A 62 -2.36 3.35 -6.50
CA VAL A 62 -3.30 2.46 -7.20
C VAL A 62 -4.58 2.30 -6.39
N LEU A 63 -5.72 2.52 -7.05
CA LEU A 63 -7.06 2.31 -6.50
C LEU A 63 -7.96 1.63 -7.55
N PRO A 64 -8.77 0.62 -7.18
CA PRO A 64 -8.83 -0.01 -5.86
C PRO A 64 -7.56 -0.82 -5.54
N CYS A 65 -7.18 -0.93 -4.27
CA CYS A 65 -6.03 -1.73 -3.84
C CYS A 65 -6.17 -2.31 -2.42
N GLY A 66 -6.13 -3.63 -2.35
CA GLY A 66 -6.01 -4.41 -1.12
C GLY A 66 -4.64 -5.09 -1.04
N ALA A 67 -3.78 -4.65 -0.11
CA ALA A 67 -2.50 -5.28 0.15
C ALA A 67 -2.62 -6.25 1.33
N TRP A 68 -2.70 -7.54 1.01
CA TRP A 68 -2.76 -8.62 1.99
C TRP A 68 -1.37 -9.03 2.43
N ILE A 69 -1.19 -9.25 3.73
CA ILE A 69 0.13 -9.46 4.32
C ILE A 69 0.16 -10.76 5.12
N TRP A 70 1.06 -11.67 4.73
CA TRP A 70 1.35 -12.92 5.43
C TRP A 70 2.71 -12.86 6.13
N ALA A 71 2.87 -13.71 7.15
CA ALA A 71 4.16 -13.93 7.80
C ALA A 71 5.08 -14.88 7.00
N ASP A 72 4.46 -15.84 6.31
CA ASP A 72 5.11 -16.92 5.56
C ASP A 72 4.50 -16.99 4.15
N ALA A 73 5.35 -17.20 3.15
CA ALA A 73 4.94 -17.38 1.77
C ALA A 73 4.13 -18.66 1.54
N ALA A 74 4.31 -19.68 2.39
CA ALA A 74 3.54 -20.93 2.30
C ALA A 74 2.05 -20.74 2.59
N ASP A 75 1.69 -19.70 3.36
CA ASP A 75 0.31 -19.38 3.72
C ASP A 75 -0.36 -18.41 2.73
N ALA A 76 0.44 -17.75 1.89
CA ALA A 76 -0.02 -16.81 0.88
C ALA A 76 -0.45 -17.52 -0.41
N PRO A 77 -1.35 -16.93 -1.22
CA PRO A 77 -1.55 -17.40 -2.58
C PRO A 77 -0.30 -17.15 -3.43
N VAL A 78 0.06 -18.10 -4.30
CA VAL A 78 1.19 -17.96 -5.23
C VAL A 78 0.90 -16.92 -6.33
N THR A 79 -0.37 -16.70 -6.64
CA THR A 79 -0.83 -15.72 -7.64
C THR A 79 -1.89 -14.84 -7.00
N ALA A 80 -1.76 -13.53 -7.16
CA ALA A 80 -2.72 -12.56 -6.70
C ALA A 80 -4.06 -12.77 -7.42
N PRO A 81 -5.16 -13.01 -6.68
CA PRO A 81 -6.46 -13.12 -7.30
C PRO A 81 -6.93 -11.77 -7.85
N ALA A 82 -7.89 -11.78 -8.76
CA ALA A 82 -8.47 -10.55 -9.31
C ALA A 82 -9.20 -9.70 -8.25
N ASN A 83 -9.67 -10.32 -7.17
CA ASN A 83 -10.35 -9.68 -6.05
C ASN A 83 -10.25 -10.56 -4.78
N HIS A 84 -10.82 -10.07 -3.67
CA HIS A 84 -10.77 -10.74 -2.36
C HIS A 84 -11.48 -12.11 -2.34
N ASP A 85 -12.47 -12.36 -3.20
CA ASP A 85 -13.21 -13.63 -3.26
C ASP A 85 -12.35 -14.78 -3.79
N GLY A 86 -11.20 -14.49 -4.40
CA GLY A 86 -10.23 -15.50 -4.83
C GLY A 86 -9.34 -16.05 -3.72
N LEU A 87 -9.43 -15.50 -2.50
CA LEU A 87 -8.70 -16.03 -1.34
C LEU A 87 -9.50 -17.14 -0.65
N THR A 88 -8.83 -18.22 -0.30
CA THR A 88 -9.44 -19.27 0.55
C THR A 88 -9.58 -18.80 1.99
N GLN A 89 -10.48 -19.43 2.76
CA GLN A 89 -10.61 -19.12 4.18
C GLN A 89 -9.29 -19.29 4.95
N ALA A 90 -8.54 -20.36 4.66
CA ALA A 90 -7.25 -20.62 5.31
C ALA A 90 -6.22 -19.51 5.04
N GLN A 91 -6.16 -19.00 3.79
CA GLN A 91 -5.29 -17.87 3.43
C GLN A 91 -5.73 -16.59 4.12
N VAL A 92 -7.05 -16.33 4.20
CA VAL A 92 -7.57 -15.14 4.90
C VAL A 92 -7.21 -15.18 6.37
N THR A 93 -7.44 -16.31 7.06
CA THR A 93 -7.25 -16.42 8.52
C THR A 93 -5.79 -16.57 8.95
N SER A 94 -4.89 -16.92 8.03
CA SER A 94 -3.44 -16.98 8.28
C SER A 94 -2.73 -15.66 7.97
N ALA A 95 -3.38 -14.74 7.26
CA ALA A 95 -2.86 -13.40 7.06
C ALA A 95 -2.72 -12.65 8.38
N ARG A 96 -1.76 -11.73 8.47
CA ARG A 96 -1.66 -10.77 9.57
C ARG A 96 -2.71 -9.67 9.46
N GLY A 97 -3.08 -9.32 8.23
CA GLY A 97 -3.98 -8.23 7.95
C GLY A 97 -4.02 -7.87 6.47
N VAL A 98 -4.85 -6.87 6.18
CA VAL A 98 -4.98 -6.26 4.86
C VAL A 98 -4.98 -4.74 5.00
N TRP A 99 -4.16 -4.07 4.20
CA TRP A 99 -4.27 -2.63 3.97
C TRP A 99 -5.28 -2.37 2.85
N VAL A 100 -6.27 -1.53 3.14
CA VAL A 100 -7.33 -1.10 2.21
C VAL A 100 -7.06 0.34 1.83
N ALA A 101 -6.52 0.56 0.62
CA ALA A 101 -6.01 1.85 0.20
C ALA A 101 -7.12 2.92 0.05
N GLU A 102 -8.32 2.49 -0.33
CA GLU A 102 -9.48 3.35 -0.56
C GLU A 102 -9.97 4.04 0.72
N THR A 103 -9.87 3.34 1.86
CA THR A 103 -10.26 3.87 3.16
C THR A 103 -9.06 4.28 4.02
N GLN A 104 -7.84 4.00 3.54
CA GLN A 104 -6.59 4.20 4.27
C GLN A 104 -6.59 3.50 5.65
N GLN A 105 -7.11 2.27 5.68
CA GLN A 105 -7.23 1.48 6.91
C GLN A 105 -6.45 0.18 6.81
N PHE A 106 -5.85 -0.21 7.93
CA PHE A 106 -5.32 -1.56 8.12
C PHE A 106 -6.30 -2.37 8.96
N ILE A 107 -6.75 -3.49 8.40
CA ILE A 107 -7.63 -4.44 9.07
C ILE A 107 -6.75 -5.59 9.54
N THR A 108 -6.55 -5.71 10.84
CA THR A 108 -5.87 -6.85 11.45
C THR A 108 -6.76 -8.07 11.35
N ILE A 109 -6.18 -9.21 10.96
CA ILE A 109 -6.84 -10.50 11.07
C ILE A 109 -6.32 -11.17 12.35
N ASP A 110 -7.18 -11.23 13.36
CA ASP A 110 -6.91 -12.03 14.54
C ASP A 110 -7.13 -13.51 14.19
N SER A 111 -6.12 -14.35 14.37
CA SER A 111 -6.29 -15.79 14.28
C SER A 111 -7.39 -16.21 15.26
N VAL A 112 -8.41 -16.91 14.75
CA VAL A 112 -9.40 -17.55 15.63
C VAL A 112 -8.63 -18.58 16.45
N LYS A 113 -8.45 -18.31 17.74
CA LYS A 113 -7.86 -19.29 18.66
C LYS A 113 -8.77 -20.51 18.68
N GLU A 114 -8.29 -21.64 18.18
CA GLU A 114 -8.89 -22.95 18.44
C GLU A 114 -8.70 -23.37 19.91
#